data_AF-S9QQ69-F1
#
_entry.id   AF-S9QQ69-F1
#
_cell.length_a   1.000
_cell.length_b   1.000
_cell.length_c   1.000
_cell.angle_alpha   90.00
_cell.angle_beta   90.00
_cell.angle_gamma   90.00
#
_symmetry.space_group_name_H-M   'P 1'
#
loop_
_entity.id
_entity.type
_entity.pdbx_description
1 polymer ?
#
loop_
_entity_poly.entity_id
_entity_poly.type
_entity_poly.pdbx_seq_one_letter_code
_entity_poly.pdbx_strand_id
1 'polypeptide(L)' 'MCVIPYADAGKACRDGDDCQGSCRYTADGQPPADAPVTGTCQVSNDPCGCFATVEDGKLQAALCVD' A
#
# COMPACT_ATOMS: atom_id res chain seq x y z
N MET A 1 -20.33 -2.99 7.16
CA MET A 1 -19.01 -2.45 7.54
C MET A 1 -18.99 -0.95 7.27
N CYS A 2 -18.39 -0.16 8.15
CA CYS A 2 -18.17 1.28 7.90
C CYS A 2 -16.78 1.48 7.32
N VAL A 3 -16.69 2.21 6.21
CA VAL A 3 -15.42 2.63 5.59
C VAL A 3 -14.98 3.94 6.24
N ILE A 4 -13.81 3.93 6.86
CA ILE A 4 -13.23 5.09 7.56
C ILE A 4 -12.01 5.56 6.77
N PRO A 5 -11.98 6.82 6.30
CA PRO A 5 -10.82 7.37 5.62
C PRO A 5 -9.68 7.63 6.61
N TYR A 6 -8.44 7.44 6.15
CA TYR A 6 -7.25 7.77 6.93
C TYR A 6 -6.78 9.20 6.66
N ALA A 7 -6.22 9.88 7.66
CA ALA A 7 -5.84 11.30 7.54
C ALA A 7 -4.52 11.49 6.75
N ASP A 8 -3.75 10.42 6.60
CA ASP A 8 -2.50 10.32 5.86
C ASP A 8 -2.67 9.71 4.46
N ALA A 9 -3.92 9.45 4.03
CA ALA A 9 -4.23 8.90 2.71
C ALA A 9 -3.45 9.60 1.58
N GLY A 10 -2.79 8.81 0.73
CA GLY A 10 -2.04 9.29 -0.42
C GLY A 10 -0.64 9.84 -0.12
N LYS A 11 -0.20 9.92 1.15
CA LYS A 11 1.19 10.26 1.46
C LYS A 11 2.14 9.17 0.99
N ALA A 12 3.34 9.56 0.55
CA ALA A 12 4.39 8.61 0.21
C ALA A 12 4.88 7.87 1.47
N CYS A 13 5.12 6.57 1.33
CA CYS A 13 5.56 5.69 2.41
C CYS A 13 6.56 4.64 1.89
N ARG A 14 7.31 4.04 2.81
CA ARG A 14 8.21 2.91 2.54
C ARG A 14 7.86 1.67 3.36
N ASP A 15 7.06 1.85 4.40
CA ASP A 15 6.55 0.77 5.23
C ASP A 15 5.12 1.05 5.70
N GLY A 16 4.40 0.01 6.14
CA GLY A 16 3.11 0.17 6.81
C GLY A 16 3.20 1.00 8.09
N ASP A 17 4.34 0.94 8.80
CA ASP A 17 4.57 1.75 10.00
C ASP A 17 4.60 3.27 9.73
N ASP A 18 4.80 3.69 8.47
CA ASP A 18 4.72 5.09 8.06
C ASP A 18 3.26 5.60 7.95
N CYS A 19 2.28 4.69 7.98
CA CYS A 19 0.88 5.00 7.70
C CYS A 19 -0.06 4.62 8.85
N GLN A 20 -1.26 5.22 8.88
CA GLN A 20 -2.34 4.77 9.76
C GLN A 20 -2.96 3.43 9.33
N GLY A 21 -2.75 3.05 8.07
CA GLY A 21 -3.13 1.78 7.47
C GLY A 21 -1.95 1.14 6.74
N SER A 22 -2.19 0.43 5.64
CA SER A 22 -1.09 -0.16 4.86
C SER A 22 -0.42 0.85 3.93
N CYS A 23 0.89 0.71 3.73
CA CYS A 23 1.59 1.33 2.61
C CYS A 23 1.35 0.49 1.34
N ARG A 24 0.68 1.06 0.33
CA ARG A 24 0.28 0.34 -0.90
C ARG A 24 1.10 0.81 -2.09
N TYR A 25 1.55 -0.11 -2.92
CA TYR A 25 2.20 0.23 -4.17
C TYR A 25 1.17 0.69 -5.21
N THR A 26 1.41 1.84 -5.82
CA THR A 26 0.46 2.49 -6.75
C THR A 26 1.08 2.84 -8.10
N ALA A 27 2.35 2.51 -8.33
CA ALA A 27 2.97 2.74 -9.62
C ALA A 27 2.59 1.63 -10.62
N ASP A 28 2.56 1.98 -11.90
CA ASP A 28 2.22 1.05 -12.96
C ASP A 28 3.33 0.02 -13.19
N GLY A 29 2.92 -1.24 -13.32
CA GLY A 29 3.82 -2.35 -13.66
C GLY A 29 4.60 -2.91 -12.47
N GLN A 30 5.19 -4.09 -12.70
CA GLN A 30 6.00 -4.77 -11.70
C GLN A 30 7.41 -4.16 -11.70
N PRO A 31 7.93 -3.69 -10.55
CA PRO A 31 9.31 -3.27 -10.44
C PRO A 31 10.23 -4.48 -10.69
N PRO A 32 11.51 -4.25 -11.06
CA PRO A 32 12.51 -5.30 -11.05
C PRO A 32 12.55 -6.00 -9.68
N ALA A 33 12.89 -7.29 -9.67
CA ALA A 33 13.08 -8.02 -8.42
C ALA A 33 14.08 -7.27 -7.52
N ASP A 34 13.74 -7.12 -6.25
CA ASP A 34 14.54 -6.44 -5.21
C ASP A 34 14.80 -4.93 -5.44
N ALA A 35 14.17 -4.31 -6.44
CA ALA A 35 14.29 -2.87 -6.62
C ALA A 35 13.60 -2.12 -5.46
N PRO A 36 14.24 -1.06 -4.93
CA PRO A 36 13.61 -0.23 -3.92
C PRO A 36 12.41 0.49 -4.54
N VAL A 37 11.27 0.40 -3.87
CA VAL A 37 10.02 1.04 -4.24
C VAL A 37 9.49 1.92 -3.12
N THR A 38 8.61 2.84 -3.49
CA THR A 38 7.82 3.64 -2.56
C THR A 38 6.35 3.37 -2.83
N GLY A 39 5.55 3.32 -1.77
CA GLY A 39 4.11 3.23 -1.85
C GLY A 39 3.43 4.56 -1.54
N THR A 40 2.10 4.50 -1.46
CA THR A 40 1.26 5.53 -0.88
C THR A 40 0.38 4.96 0.23
N CYS A 41 0.14 5.73 1.28
CA CYS A 41 -0.70 5.33 2.39
C CYS A 41 -2.13 5.06 1.89
N GLN A 42 -2.68 3.92 2.31
CA GLN A 42 -4.03 3.47 2.03
C GLN A 42 -5.06 4.58 2.29
N VAL A 43 -6.11 4.62 1.48
CA VAL A 43 -7.12 5.69 1.56
C VAL A 43 -8.08 5.51 2.74
N SER A 44 -8.43 4.27 3.07
CA SER A 44 -9.42 3.93 4.09
C SER A 44 -9.23 2.51 4.61
N ASN A 45 -9.90 2.12 5.69
CA ASN A 45 -9.87 0.75 6.21
C ASN A 45 -10.55 -0.32 5.32
N ASP A 46 -10.90 0.00 4.07
CA ASP A 46 -11.51 -0.94 3.14
C ASP A 46 -10.46 -1.95 2.61
N PRO A 47 -10.63 -3.26 2.89
CA PRO A 47 -9.74 -4.30 2.42
C PRO A 47 -10.09 -4.81 1.02
N CYS A 48 -11.22 -4.41 0.43
CA CYS A 48 -11.65 -4.90 -0.87
C CYS A 48 -10.69 -4.47 -1.99
N GLY A 49 -10.59 -5.31 -3.03
CA GLY A 49 -9.80 -5.08 -4.22
C GLY A 49 -8.45 -5.81 -4.23
N CYS A 50 -7.67 -5.55 -5.28
CA CYS A 50 -6.31 -6.07 -5.44
C CYS A 50 -5.30 -4.97 -5.14
N PHE A 51 -4.33 -5.25 -4.27
CA PHE A 51 -3.25 -4.34 -3.93
C PHE A 51 -2.01 -5.11 -3.52
N ALA A 52 -0.84 -4.51 -3.69
CA ALA A 52 0.41 -4.98 -3.10
C ALA A 52 0.86 -3.99 -2.03
N THR A 53 1.39 -4.49 -0.93
CA THR A 53 1.97 -3.65 0.12
C THR A 53 3.44 -3.38 -0.14
N VAL A 54 3.93 -2.28 0.42
CA VAL A 54 5.36 -1.98 0.48
C VAL A 54 5.82 -2.14 1.92
N GLU A 55 6.87 -2.92 2.11
CA GLU A 55 7.48 -3.23 3.41
C GLU A 55 8.99 -3.15 3.25
N ASP A 56 9.67 -2.41 4.15
CA ASP A 56 11.09 -2.07 4.05
C ASP A 56 11.51 -1.50 2.67
N GLY A 57 10.62 -0.75 2.02
CA GLY A 57 10.84 -0.22 0.68
C GLY A 57 10.87 -1.30 -0.41
N LYS A 58 10.28 -2.47 -0.16
CA LYS A 58 10.17 -3.57 -1.12
C LYS A 58 8.73 -3.94 -1.38
N LEU A 59 8.44 -4.28 -2.63
CA LEU A 59 7.12 -4.73 -3.03
C LEU A 59 6.85 -6.14 -2.53
N GLN A 60 5.75 -6.31 -1.80
CA GLN A 60 5.27 -7.62 -1.36
C GLN A 60 4.37 -8.26 -2.40
N ALA A 61 4.02 -9.53 -2.19
CA ALA A 61 3.07 -10.23 -3.05
C ALA A 61 1.72 -9.49 -3.09
N ALA A 62 1.11 -9.43 -4.28
CA ALA A 62 -0.21 -8.85 -4.43
C ALA A 62 -1.26 -9.69 -3.67
N LEU A 63 -2.12 -9.02 -2.93
CA LEU A 63 -3.28 -9.57 -2.26
C LEU A 63 -4.54 -9.12 -2.99
N CYS A 64 -5.43 -10.06 -3.31
CA CYS A 64 -6.72 -9.79 -3.93
C CYS A 64 -7.83 -10.31 -3.03
N VAL A 65 -8.72 -9.42 -2.60
CA VAL A 65 -9.87 -9.71 -1.75
C VAL A 65 -11.15 -9.24 -2.44
N ASP A 66 -12.14 -10.12 -2.55
CA ASP A 66 -13.48 -9.85 -3.11
C ASP A 66 -14.53 -9.83 -1.99
#